data_AF-A0A2E8WB40-F1
#
_entry.id   AF-A0A2E8WB40-F1
#
_cell.length_a   1.000
_cell.length_b   1.000
_cell.length_c   1.000
_cell.angle_alpha   90.00
_cell.angle_beta   90.00
_cell.angle_gamma   90.00
#
_symmetry.space_group_name_H-M   'P 1'
#
loop_
_entity.id
_entity.type
_entity.pdbx_description
1 polymer ?
#
loop_
_entity_poly.entity_id
_entity_poly.type
_entity_poly.pdbx_seq_one_letter_code
_entity_poly.pdbx_strand_id
1 'polypeptide(L)'
;MKRFLSLALAGFVAASMIATPALAEEKKDEEKNDDKVKVSSAFLNRWKKIKKVAENRGHETQQTRTVAGVRGAEAEDAVLDQLYYKGGVRYPSRVDLKNAITQLQESIKADPKAETVPEQKYFIAQCHTQLGETDAANAVYTDIVENHADSDFAAQAKEDLEKFE
;
A
#
# COMPACT_ATOMS: atom_id res chain seq x y z
N MET A 1 -22.39 58.12 -44.17
CA MET A 1 -22.90 58.92 -43.03
C MET A 1 -24.43 58.89 -43.04
N LYS A 2 -25.07 58.24 -42.07
CA LYS A 2 -26.40 58.57 -41.50
C LYS A 2 -26.68 57.54 -40.39
N ARG A 3 -26.87 58.02 -39.17
CA ARG A 3 -27.28 57.26 -37.99
C ARG A 3 -28.79 57.05 -38.05
N PHE A 4 -29.28 55.88 -37.64
CA PHE A 4 -30.64 55.75 -37.11
C PHE A 4 -30.62 54.85 -35.88
N LEU A 5 -30.79 55.49 -34.72
CA LEU A 5 -31.40 54.88 -33.54
C LEU A 5 -32.88 54.67 -33.86
N SER A 6 -33.42 53.50 -33.55
CA SER A 6 -34.85 53.35 -33.25
C SER A 6 -35.01 52.42 -32.05
N LEU A 7 -35.62 52.99 -31.02
CA LEU A 7 -36.06 52.36 -29.78
C LEU A 7 -37.48 51.80 -29.98
N ALA A 8 -37.83 50.82 -29.15
CA ALA A 8 -39.15 50.56 -28.59
C ALA A 8 -40.08 49.48 -29.23
N LEU A 9 -40.38 48.50 -28.36
CA LEU A 9 -41.71 48.09 -27.88
C LEU A 9 -42.37 46.80 -28.41
N ALA A 10 -42.48 45.86 -27.45
CA ALA A 10 -43.58 44.95 -27.13
C ALA A 10 -44.18 44.01 -28.20
N GLY A 11 -44.06 42.72 -27.91
CA GLY A 11 -44.98 41.68 -28.36
C GLY A 11 -44.89 40.47 -27.42
N PHE A 12 -45.91 40.29 -26.58
CA PHE A 12 -46.07 39.17 -25.65
C PHE A 12 -46.79 38.01 -26.35
N VAL A 13 -46.58 36.79 -25.83
CA VAL A 13 -47.31 35.51 -26.05
C VAL A 13 -46.95 34.69 -27.30
N ALA A 14 -46.31 33.55 -27.07
CA ALA A 14 -47.00 32.25 -27.05
C ALA A 14 -46.00 31.13 -26.73
N ALA A 15 -46.17 30.48 -25.58
CA ALA A 15 -45.54 29.21 -25.29
C ALA A 15 -46.03 28.17 -26.31
N SER A 16 -45.13 27.71 -27.18
CA SER A 16 -45.32 26.47 -27.92
C SER A 16 -44.18 25.54 -27.53
N MET A 17 -44.56 24.37 -27.04
CA MET A 17 -43.63 23.32 -26.64
C MET A 17 -42.80 22.92 -27.85
N ILE A 18 -41.49 23.16 -27.79
CA ILE A 18 -40.54 22.59 -28.73
C ILE A 18 -39.98 21.35 -28.06
N ALA A 19 -40.37 20.19 -28.58
CA ALA A 19 -39.68 18.93 -28.38
C ALA A 19 -38.21 19.13 -28.73
N THR A 20 -37.33 19.01 -27.74
CA THR A 20 -35.88 19.05 -27.96
C THR A 20 -35.43 17.75 -28.62
N PRO A 21 -34.69 17.81 -29.75
CA PRO A 21 -34.07 16.65 -30.35
C PRO A 21 -32.85 16.22 -29.54
N ALA A 22 -32.60 14.92 -29.53
CA ALA A 22 -31.41 14.30 -28.96
C ALA A 22 -30.13 14.93 -29.55
N LEU A 23 -29.27 15.45 -28.67
CA LEU A 23 -27.89 15.78 -29.00
C LEU A 23 -26.98 15.33 -27.84
N ALA A 24 -26.09 14.42 -28.20
CA ALA A 24 -24.72 14.22 -27.70
C ALA A 24 -24.44 14.37 -26.20
N GLU A 25 -24.07 13.23 -25.62
CA GLU A 25 -22.92 13.03 -24.74
C GLU A 25 -22.31 14.26 -24.07
N GLU A 26 -22.58 14.40 -22.77
CA GLU A 26 -21.53 14.62 -21.78
C GLU A 26 -21.88 13.77 -20.56
N LYS A 27 -21.57 12.47 -20.64
CA LYS A 27 -21.24 11.74 -19.43
C LYS A 27 -19.90 12.32 -18.98
N LYS A 28 -19.98 13.24 -18.03
CA LYS A 28 -18.86 13.56 -17.18
C LYS A 28 -18.60 12.32 -16.33
N ASP A 29 -17.91 11.35 -16.93
CA ASP A 29 -17.19 10.33 -16.21
C ASP A 29 -16.11 11.09 -15.45
N GLU A 30 -16.49 11.62 -14.28
CA GLU A 30 -15.54 11.84 -13.20
C GLU A 30 -14.99 10.44 -12.89
N GLU A 31 -13.94 10.09 -13.62
CA GLU A 31 -12.97 9.10 -13.23
C GLU A 31 -12.46 9.54 -11.86
N LYS A 32 -13.18 9.11 -10.83
CA LYS A 32 -12.61 8.94 -9.50
C LYS A 32 -11.47 7.98 -9.73
N ASN A 33 -10.29 8.55 -9.85
CA ASN A 33 -9.02 7.87 -9.74
C ASN A 33 -9.01 7.28 -8.32
N ASP A 34 -9.69 6.14 -8.22
CA ASP A 34 -9.74 5.29 -7.07
C ASP A 34 -8.34 4.67 -7.09
N ASP A 35 -7.38 5.39 -6.51
CA ASP A 35 -6.02 4.94 -6.17
C ASP A 35 -6.16 3.76 -5.20
N LYS A 36 -6.71 2.67 -5.71
CA LYS A 36 -6.74 1.37 -5.08
C LYS A 36 -5.28 0.98 -5.03
N VAL A 37 -4.67 1.14 -3.87
CA VAL A 37 -3.48 0.37 -3.49
C VAL A 37 -3.89 -1.10 -3.60
N LYS A 38 -3.77 -1.67 -4.79
CA LYS A 38 -4.03 -3.07 -5.09
C LYS A 38 -2.87 -3.85 -4.50
N VAL A 39 -2.85 -3.98 -3.18
CA VAL A 39 -1.98 -4.94 -2.52
C VAL A 39 -2.33 -6.31 -3.09
N SER A 40 -1.38 -6.93 -3.78
CA SER A 40 -1.64 -8.15 -4.55
C SER A 40 -1.91 -9.34 -3.62
N SER A 41 -2.71 -10.31 -4.09
CA SER A 41 -2.93 -11.57 -3.38
C SER A 41 -1.61 -12.31 -3.07
N ALA A 42 -0.63 -12.19 -3.97
CA ALA A 42 0.73 -12.71 -3.76
C ALA A 42 1.42 -12.04 -2.56
N PHE A 43 1.34 -10.71 -2.45
CA PHE A 43 1.87 -10.01 -1.28
C PHE A 43 1.11 -10.39 -0.01
N LEU A 44 -0.22 -10.54 -0.03
CA LEU A 44 -0.99 -10.93 1.15
C LEU A 44 -0.60 -12.30 1.70
N ASN A 45 -0.29 -13.26 0.82
CA ASN A 45 0.24 -14.54 1.24
C ASN A 45 1.64 -14.41 1.87
N ARG A 46 2.50 -13.55 1.31
CA ARG A 46 3.79 -13.22 1.93
C ARG A 46 3.62 -12.49 3.27
N TRP A 47 2.67 -11.57 3.37
CA TRP A 47 2.38 -10.81 4.59
C TRP A 47 2.04 -11.72 5.76
N LYS A 48 1.25 -12.79 5.53
CA LYS A 48 1.00 -13.82 6.56
C LYS A 48 2.29 -14.46 7.08
N LYS A 49 3.24 -14.73 6.19
CA LYS A 49 4.55 -15.31 6.54
C LYS A 49 5.43 -14.30 7.28
N ILE A 50 5.48 -13.05 6.79
CA ILE A 50 6.18 -11.93 7.44
C ILE A 50 5.70 -11.78 8.88
N LYS A 51 4.38 -11.73 9.07
CA LYS A 51 3.78 -11.58 10.40
C LYS A 51 4.16 -12.74 11.32
N LYS A 52 4.07 -13.99 10.85
CA LYS A 52 4.46 -15.17 11.63
C LYS A 52 5.94 -15.13 12.04
N VAL A 53 6.84 -14.75 11.15
CA VAL A 53 8.29 -14.66 11.45
C VAL A 53 8.58 -13.53 12.44
N ALA A 54 7.91 -12.40 12.28
CA ALA A 54 8.07 -11.22 13.13
C ALA A 54 7.46 -11.43 14.54
N GLU A 55 6.23 -11.96 14.62
CA GLU A 55 5.51 -12.27 15.86
C GLU A 55 6.19 -13.37 16.68
N ASN A 56 6.63 -14.48 16.06
CA ASN A 56 7.27 -15.59 16.79
C ASN A 56 8.49 -15.12 17.61
N ARG A 57 9.29 -14.18 17.08
CA ARG A 57 10.42 -13.59 17.81
C ARG A 57 10.01 -12.47 18.76
N GLY A 58 8.94 -11.76 18.44
CA GLY A 58 8.23 -10.87 19.36
C GLY A 58 7.81 -11.61 20.63
N HIS A 59 7.24 -12.81 20.55
CA HIS A 59 6.86 -13.58 21.74
C HIS A 59 8.06 -14.01 22.59
N GLU A 60 9.19 -14.42 21.99
CA GLU A 60 10.41 -14.78 22.74
C GLU A 60 11.03 -13.58 23.48
N THR A 61 11.09 -12.42 22.83
CA THR A 61 11.61 -11.17 23.42
C THR A 61 10.63 -10.52 24.39
N GLN A 62 9.33 -10.62 24.13
CA GLN A 62 8.29 -10.12 25.03
C GLN A 62 8.17 -11.00 26.26
N GLN A 63 8.32 -12.33 26.21
CA GLN A 63 8.37 -13.17 27.41
C GLN A 63 9.45 -12.70 28.40
N THR A 64 10.56 -12.14 27.91
CA THR A 64 11.62 -11.53 28.75
C THR A 64 11.22 -10.16 29.31
N ARG A 65 10.34 -9.41 28.64
CA ARG A 65 9.90 -8.05 29.01
C ARG A 65 8.54 -7.98 29.74
N THR A 66 7.66 -8.97 29.56
CA THR A 66 6.24 -8.97 29.99
C THR A 66 6.02 -9.25 31.46
N VAL A 67 7.08 -9.31 32.28
CA VAL A 67 6.93 -9.14 33.74
C VAL A 67 6.42 -7.73 34.11
N ALA A 68 6.36 -6.78 33.16
CA ALA A 68 5.91 -5.40 33.41
C ALA A 68 4.95 -4.83 32.32
N GLY A 69 3.69 -5.28 32.27
CA GLY A 69 2.56 -4.41 31.85
C GLY A 69 1.98 -4.55 30.42
N VAL A 70 1.37 -5.70 30.07
CA VAL A 70 0.92 -6.03 28.69
C VAL A 70 -0.49 -5.56 28.31
N ARG A 71 -1.31 -5.01 29.22
CA ARG A 71 -2.73 -4.75 28.93
C ARG A 71 -3.04 -3.60 27.96
N GLY A 72 -2.06 -2.75 27.60
CA GLY A 72 -2.28 -1.60 26.71
C GLY A 72 -2.22 -1.94 25.21
N ALA A 73 -1.35 -2.87 24.82
CA ALA A 73 -1.06 -3.12 23.40
C ALA A 73 -2.19 -3.86 22.65
N GLU A 74 -2.91 -4.76 23.31
CA GLU A 74 -3.98 -5.56 22.68
C GLU A 74 -5.24 -4.73 22.33
N ALA A 75 -5.53 -3.67 23.10
CA ALA A 75 -6.72 -2.83 22.89
C ALA A 75 -6.53 -1.83 21.74
N GLU A 76 -5.30 -1.36 21.50
CA GLU A 76 -4.97 -0.48 20.37
C GLU A 76 -4.99 -1.24 19.04
N ASP A 77 -4.56 -2.50 19.04
CA ASP A 77 -4.56 -3.38 17.85
C ASP A 77 -5.99 -3.66 17.36
N ALA A 78 -6.94 -3.84 18.28
CA ALA A 78 -8.35 -4.11 17.95
C ALA A 78 -9.06 -2.97 17.19
N VAL A 79 -8.73 -1.71 17.48
CA VAL A 79 -9.32 -0.55 16.80
C VAL A 79 -8.62 -0.29 15.46
N LEU A 80 -7.29 -0.51 15.42
CA LEU A 80 -6.52 -0.40 14.18
C LEU A 80 -6.97 -1.44 13.15
N ASP A 81 -7.30 -2.65 13.61
CA ASP A 81 -7.76 -3.77 12.78
C ASP A 81 -8.92 -3.38 11.86
N GLN A 82 -9.96 -2.72 12.37
CA GLN A 82 -11.19 -2.43 11.63
C GLN A 82 -10.99 -1.53 10.40
N LEU A 83 -9.97 -0.67 10.40
CA LEU A 83 -9.67 0.24 9.29
C LEU A 83 -9.05 -0.47 8.08
N TYR A 84 -8.35 -1.59 8.31
CA TYR A 84 -7.58 -2.30 7.28
C TYR A 84 -8.26 -3.59 6.79
N TYR A 85 -9.49 -3.88 7.22
CA TYR A 85 -10.30 -4.96 6.63
C TYR A 85 -11.01 -4.49 5.36
N LYS A 86 -10.66 -5.06 4.21
CA LYS A 86 -11.44 -4.93 2.97
C LYS A 86 -11.83 -6.31 2.45
N GLY A 87 -13.13 -6.54 2.24
CA GLY A 87 -13.65 -7.81 1.70
C GLY A 87 -13.28 -9.04 2.53
N GLY A 88 -13.18 -8.92 3.86
CA GLY A 88 -12.80 -10.02 4.77
C GLY A 88 -11.30 -10.29 4.86
N VAL A 89 -10.47 -9.49 4.19
CA VAL A 89 -9.01 -9.58 4.24
C VAL A 89 -8.43 -8.40 5.02
N ARG A 90 -7.59 -8.70 6.02
CA ARG A 90 -6.80 -7.69 6.73
C ARG A 90 -5.55 -7.34 5.92
N TYR A 91 -5.48 -6.10 5.47
CA TYR A 91 -4.29 -5.54 4.85
C TYR A 91 -3.33 -5.00 5.93
N PRO A 92 -2.01 -4.96 5.71
CA PRO A 92 -1.13 -4.28 6.63
C PRO A 92 -1.34 -2.77 6.61
N SER A 93 -1.27 -2.15 7.79
CA SER A 93 -1.10 -0.71 7.91
C SER A 93 0.33 -0.29 7.59
N ARG A 94 0.58 1.01 7.32
CA ARG A 94 1.96 1.53 7.22
C ARG A 94 2.74 1.30 8.52
N VAL A 95 2.06 1.33 9.67
CA VAL A 95 2.67 1.06 10.98
C VAL A 95 3.07 -0.42 11.08
N ASP A 96 2.21 -1.33 10.64
CA ASP A 96 2.48 -2.78 10.64
C ASP A 96 3.73 -3.11 9.80
N LEU A 97 3.83 -2.52 8.61
CA LEU A 97 4.97 -2.71 7.72
C LEU A 97 6.27 -2.23 8.37
N LYS A 98 6.24 -1.04 9.00
CA LYS A 98 7.42 -0.48 9.69
C LYS A 98 7.81 -1.31 10.92
N ASN A 99 6.84 -1.77 11.70
CA ASN A 99 7.09 -2.62 12.86
C ASN A 99 7.71 -3.96 12.42
N ALA A 100 7.19 -4.57 11.34
CA ALA A 100 7.75 -5.78 10.78
C ALA A 100 9.20 -5.58 10.31
N ILE A 101 9.50 -4.47 9.61
CA ILE A 101 10.86 -4.12 9.21
C ILE A 101 11.79 -4.05 10.43
N THR A 102 11.38 -3.34 11.49
CA THR A 102 12.18 -3.21 12.72
C THR A 102 12.48 -4.57 13.34
N GLN A 103 11.46 -5.43 13.51
CA GLN A 103 11.63 -6.75 14.12
C GLN A 103 12.55 -7.66 13.29
N LEU A 104 12.40 -7.65 11.96
CA LEU A 104 13.26 -8.42 11.05
C LEU A 104 14.71 -7.91 11.12
N GLN A 105 14.92 -6.59 11.12
CA GLN A 105 16.25 -6.00 11.26
C GLN A 105 16.90 -6.33 12.60
N GLU A 106 16.14 -6.29 13.69
CA GLU A 106 16.64 -6.68 15.01
C GLU A 106 17.06 -8.15 15.04
N SER A 107 16.31 -9.04 14.40
CA SER A 107 16.71 -10.45 14.40
C SER A 107 17.86 -10.78 13.44
N ILE A 108 18.02 -10.03 12.33
CA ILE A 108 19.24 -10.09 11.53
C ILE A 108 20.44 -9.60 12.34
N LYS A 109 20.30 -8.54 13.15
CA LYS A 109 21.38 -8.04 14.01
C LYS A 109 21.74 -9.05 15.11
N ALA A 110 20.74 -9.74 15.67
CA ALA A 110 20.95 -10.72 16.72
C ALA A 110 21.67 -11.98 16.21
N ASP A 111 21.35 -12.44 14.99
CA ASP A 111 22.02 -13.55 14.34
C ASP A 111 22.28 -13.27 12.84
N PRO A 112 23.37 -12.56 12.50
CA PRO A 112 23.66 -12.13 11.14
C PRO A 112 24.14 -13.26 10.22
N LYS A 113 24.37 -14.47 10.75
CA LYS A 113 24.80 -15.64 9.99
C LYS A 113 23.71 -16.70 9.87
N ALA A 114 22.52 -16.45 10.41
CA ALA A 114 21.40 -17.37 10.25
C ALA A 114 21.09 -17.60 8.77
N GLU A 115 20.79 -18.84 8.40
CA GLU A 115 20.34 -19.19 7.04
C GLU A 115 19.05 -18.44 6.63
N THR A 116 18.31 -17.91 7.61
CA THR A 116 17.10 -17.11 7.38
C THR A 116 17.38 -15.63 7.06
N VAL A 117 18.63 -15.17 7.08
CA VAL A 117 18.96 -13.75 6.79
C VAL A 117 18.51 -13.31 5.39
N PRO A 118 18.76 -14.06 4.29
CA PRO A 118 18.29 -13.69 2.96
C PRO A 118 16.75 -13.58 2.89
N GLU A 119 16.05 -14.51 3.55
CA GLU A 119 14.58 -14.48 3.65
C GLU A 119 14.08 -13.21 4.35
N GLN A 120 14.66 -12.89 5.51
CA GLN A 120 14.27 -11.73 6.29
C GLN A 120 14.57 -10.42 5.54
N LYS A 121 15.72 -10.34 4.86
CA LYS A 121 16.04 -9.21 3.97
C LYS A 121 15.04 -9.08 2.83
N TYR A 122 14.66 -10.19 2.19
CA TYR A 122 13.66 -10.19 1.14
C TYR A 122 12.31 -9.68 1.65
N PHE A 123 11.90 -10.08 2.85
CA PHE A 123 10.69 -9.55 3.49
C PHE A 123 10.76 -8.06 3.81
N ILE A 124 11.91 -7.56 4.27
CA ILE A 124 12.15 -6.12 4.48
C ILE A 124 11.96 -5.36 3.15
N ALA A 125 12.55 -5.84 2.06
CA ALA A 125 12.42 -5.21 0.74
C ALA A 125 10.97 -5.20 0.24
N GLN A 126 10.22 -6.29 0.46
CA GLN A 126 8.79 -6.35 0.13
C GLN A 126 7.96 -5.36 0.96
N CYS A 127 8.30 -5.16 2.23
CA CYS A 127 7.67 -4.13 3.06
C CYS A 127 7.97 -2.71 2.57
N HIS A 128 9.23 -2.42 2.21
CA HIS A 128 9.60 -1.12 1.61
C HIS A 128 8.86 -0.87 0.28
N THR A 129 8.73 -1.90 -0.56
CA THR A 129 7.93 -1.82 -1.81
C THR A 129 6.48 -1.42 -1.51
N GLN A 130 5.83 -2.02 -0.51
CA GLN A 130 4.45 -1.65 -0.14
C GLN A 130 4.35 -0.26 0.49
N LEU A 131 5.41 0.25 1.10
CA LEU A 131 5.47 1.60 1.65
C LEU A 131 5.70 2.68 0.58
N GLY A 132 6.03 2.27 -0.66
CA GLY A 132 6.47 3.15 -1.74
C GLY A 132 7.92 3.62 -1.60
N GLU A 133 8.70 2.97 -0.73
CA GLU A 133 10.09 3.32 -0.42
C GLU A 133 11.03 2.60 -1.39
N THR A 134 10.92 2.93 -2.68
CA THR A 134 11.59 2.23 -3.79
C THR A 134 13.10 2.17 -3.65
N ASP A 135 13.76 3.27 -3.28
CA ASP A 135 15.21 3.30 -3.11
C ASP A 135 15.69 2.33 -2.03
N ALA A 136 14.94 2.25 -0.92
CA ALA A 136 15.23 1.32 0.16
C ALA A 136 14.98 -0.14 -0.26
N ALA A 137 13.90 -0.40 -0.98
CA ALA A 137 13.61 -1.73 -1.53
C ALA A 137 14.73 -2.19 -2.49
N ASN A 138 15.13 -1.33 -3.43
CA ASN A 138 16.21 -1.58 -4.39
C ASN A 138 17.54 -1.88 -3.70
N ALA A 139 17.93 -1.08 -2.70
CA ALA A 139 19.15 -1.30 -1.96
C ALA A 139 19.17 -2.68 -1.28
N VAL A 140 18.05 -3.09 -0.67
CA VAL A 140 17.96 -4.38 0.01
C VAL A 140 17.92 -5.54 -0.97
N TYR A 141 17.20 -5.45 -2.09
CA TYR A 141 17.22 -6.49 -3.12
C TYR A 141 18.62 -6.66 -3.73
N THR A 142 19.32 -5.56 -4.01
CA THR A 142 20.69 -5.58 -4.52
C THR A 142 21.62 -6.30 -3.54
N ASP A 143 21.54 -5.97 -2.25
CA ASP A 143 22.33 -6.63 -1.21
C ASP A 143 22.08 -8.14 -1.11
N ILE A 144 20.85 -8.61 -1.35
CA ILE A 144 20.55 -10.05 -1.41
C ILE A 144 21.25 -10.70 -2.62
N VAL A 145 21.16 -10.07 -3.80
CA VAL A 145 21.76 -10.61 -5.03
C VAL A 145 23.29 -10.63 -4.95
N GLU A 146 23.90 -9.61 -4.34
CA GLU A 146 25.36 -9.50 -4.24
C GLU A 146 25.94 -10.37 -3.12
N ASN A 147 25.29 -10.40 -1.95
CA ASN A 147 25.87 -11.00 -0.73
C ASN A 147 25.22 -12.33 -0.33
N HIS A 148 24.14 -12.75 -0.99
CA HIS A 148 23.36 -13.97 -0.68
C HIS A 148 22.95 -14.71 -1.96
N ALA A 149 23.81 -14.69 -2.99
CA ALA A 149 23.53 -15.16 -4.35
C ALA A 149 23.15 -16.65 -4.46
N ASP A 150 23.56 -17.46 -3.49
CA ASP A 150 23.26 -18.88 -3.38
C ASP A 150 21.90 -19.18 -2.72
N SER A 151 21.25 -18.17 -2.15
CA SER A 151 19.94 -18.33 -1.51
C SER A 151 18.79 -18.39 -2.52
N ASP A 152 17.73 -19.11 -2.16
CA ASP A 152 16.47 -19.14 -2.94
C ASP A 152 15.87 -17.74 -3.17
N PHE A 153 16.21 -16.78 -2.30
CA PHE A 153 15.72 -15.40 -2.36
C PHE A 153 16.50 -14.51 -3.32
N ALA A 154 17.72 -14.88 -3.74
CA ALA A 154 18.48 -14.09 -4.71
C ALA A 154 17.81 -14.06 -6.09
N ALA A 155 17.29 -15.21 -6.56
CA ALA A 155 16.55 -15.27 -7.81
C ALA A 155 15.28 -14.41 -7.76
N GLN A 156 14.56 -14.44 -6.63
CA GLN A 156 13.34 -13.63 -6.44
C GLN A 156 13.66 -12.15 -6.34
N ALA A 157 14.72 -11.77 -5.62
CA ALA A 157 15.19 -10.40 -5.50
C ALA A 157 15.59 -9.83 -6.88
N LYS A 158 16.23 -10.64 -7.72
CA LYS A 158 16.57 -10.24 -9.09
C LYS A 158 15.33 -9.97 -9.94
N GLU A 159 14.32 -10.86 -9.89
CA GLU A 159 13.05 -10.65 -10.61
C GLU A 159 12.32 -9.39 -10.11
N ASP A 160 12.35 -9.11 -8.81
CA ASP A 160 11.73 -7.92 -8.25
C ASP A 160 12.52 -6.64 -8.60
N LEU A 161 13.84 -6.69 -8.75
CA LEU A 161 14.66 -5.56 -9.22
C LEU A 161 14.27 -5.10 -10.63
N GLU A 162 14.00 -6.03 -11.54
CA GLU A 162 13.57 -5.75 -12.92
C GLU A 162 12.26 -4.95 -12.98
N LYS A 163 11.47 -4.91 -11.89
CA LYS A 163 10.20 -4.16 -11.80
C LYS A 163 10.39 -2.68 -11.47
N PHE A 164 11.61 -2.26 -11.11
CA PHE A 164 11.94 -0.88 -10.78
C PHE A 164 12.68 -0.15 -11.92
N GLU A 165 13.06 -0.85 -12.99
CA GLU A 165 13.61 -0.29 -14.22
C GLU A 165 12.52 0.27 -15.14
#